data_AF-D2QFX1-F1
#
_entry.id   AF-D2QFX1-F1
#
_cell.length_a   1.000
_cell.length_b   1.000
_cell.length_c   1.000
_cell.angle_alpha   90.00
_cell.angle_beta   90.00
_cell.angle_gamma   90.00
#
_symmetry.space_group_name_H-M   'P 1'
#
loop_
_entity.id
_entity.type
_entity.pdbx_description
1 polymer ?
#
loop_
_entity_poly.entity_id
_entity_poly.type
_entity_poly.pdbx_seq_one_letter_code
_entity_poly.pdbx_strand_id
1 'polypeptide(L)'
;MKRHGQMPAPVTMHYPKHTVRDLLKSDQVTDATRQVLTERLALPSHPPTFFTAQECNLLQAICMRLIPQDDHEQLIDIAGNIDKRLTEQKSDGWRYDVMPADGDAYKLGLKGIDESARLLFQQPLLNLSTEQQDIVLGTVQTNEAPGQIWQQLPADRFFEELLTEAVENYYSHPLAQEEIGYVGMADVPTWQRIGLNQLEDREPRADGTL
;
A
#
# COMPACT_ATOMS: atom_id res chain seq x y z
N MET A 1 2.08 37.63 21.13
CA MET A 1 2.48 36.30 21.64
C MET A 1 1.49 35.27 21.13
N LYS A 2 1.84 34.50 20.09
CA LYS A 2 1.01 33.38 19.61
C LYS A 2 1.33 32.15 20.45
N ARG A 3 0.35 31.65 21.21
CA ARG A 3 0.48 30.39 21.96
C ARG A 3 0.62 29.27 20.92
N HIS A 4 1.78 28.65 20.86
CA HIS A 4 1.95 27.36 20.17
C HIS A 4 1.27 26.34 21.06
N GLY A 5 0.03 25.97 20.71
CA GLY A 5 -0.61 24.80 21.30
C GLY A 5 0.17 23.57 20.86
N GLN A 6 0.77 22.86 21.80
CA GLN A 6 1.30 21.52 21.58
C GLN A 6 0.14 20.69 21.01
N MET A 7 0.26 20.18 19.78
CA MET A 7 -0.65 19.15 19.30
C MET A 7 -0.58 17.98 20.28
N PRO A 8 -1.71 17.45 20.76
CA PRO A 8 -1.68 16.21 21.55
C PRO A 8 -0.98 15.13 20.72
N ALA A 9 -0.21 14.27 21.38
CA ALA A 9 0.35 13.10 20.73
C ALA A 9 -0.79 12.31 20.07
N PRO A 10 -0.60 11.79 18.84
CA PRO A 10 -1.62 10.98 18.20
C PRO A 10 -1.99 9.83 19.14
N VAL A 11 -3.28 9.70 19.44
CA VAL A 11 -3.79 8.52 20.15
C VAL A 11 -3.74 7.38 19.14
N THR A 12 -2.76 6.49 19.31
CA THR A 12 -2.72 5.27 18.50
C THR A 12 -3.80 4.33 19.04
N MET A 13 -4.91 4.22 18.32
CA MET A 13 -5.91 3.20 18.60
C MET A 13 -5.34 1.85 18.20
N HIS A 14 -5.19 0.95 19.17
CA HIS A 14 -4.78 -0.42 18.91
C HIS A 14 -6.00 -1.31 18.98
N TYR A 15 -6.24 -2.10 17.94
CA TYR A 15 -7.28 -3.13 17.97
C TYR A 15 -6.67 -4.47 18.39
N PRO A 16 -7.44 -5.34 19.07
CA PRO A 16 -6.96 -6.66 19.45
C PRO A 16 -6.45 -7.44 18.22
N LYS A 17 -5.24 -8.01 18.33
CA LYS A 17 -4.71 -8.93 17.33
C LYS A 17 -5.69 -10.07 17.10
N HIS A 18 -5.70 -10.63 15.89
CA HIS A 18 -6.57 -11.74 15.47
C HIS A 18 -8.04 -11.39 15.25
N THR A 19 -8.51 -10.17 15.51
CA THR A 19 -9.94 -9.83 15.33
C THR A 19 -10.46 -10.22 13.94
N VAL A 20 -9.78 -9.82 12.87
CA VAL A 20 -10.21 -10.14 11.50
C VAL A 20 -9.99 -11.62 11.20
N ARG A 21 -8.86 -12.21 11.57
CA ARG A 21 -8.58 -13.64 11.32
C ARG A 21 -9.53 -14.57 12.06
N ASP A 22 -10.04 -14.20 13.23
CA ASP A 22 -11.04 -14.98 13.96
C ASP A 22 -12.44 -14.76 13.41
N LEU A 23 -12.78 -13.53 13.03
CA LEU A 23 -14.02 -13.24 12.30
C LEU A 23 -14.08 -14.02 10.97
N LEU A 24 -12.97 -14.13 10.26
CA LEU A 24 -12.81 -14.91 9.03
C LEU A 24 -13.10 -16.41 9.24
N LYS A 25 -13.04 -16.93 10.46
CA LYS A 25 -13.38 -18.33 10.80
C LYS A 25 -14.82 -18.51 11.27
N SER A 26 -15.53 -17.43 11.58
CA SER A 26 -16.92 -17.46 12.06
C SER A 26 -17.92 -17.77 10.94
N ASP A 27 -19.20 -17.94 11.27
CA ASP A 27 -20.32 -18.05 10.32
C ASP A 27 -20.78 -16.68 9.77
N GLN A 28 -20.09 -15.59 10.14
CA GLN A 28 -20.45 -14.22 9.77
C GLN A 28 -19.81 -13.73 8.46
N VAL A 29 -19.14 -14.63 7.74
CA VAL A 29 -18.47 -14.33 6.48
C VAL A 29 -18.90 -15.38 5.45
N THR A 30 -19.40 -14.93 4.30
CA THR A 30 -19.77 -15.83 3.20
C THR A 30 -18.57 -16.61 2.70
N ASP A 31 -18.81 -17.79 2.11
CA ASP A 31 -17.74 -18.64 1.61
C ASP A 31 -16.88 -17.96 0.55
N ALA A 32 -17.48 -17.14 -0.33
CA ALA A 32 -16.76 -16.41 -1.38
C ALA A 32 -15.79 -15.38 -0.77
N THR A 33 -16.27 -14.55 0.16
CA THR A 33 -15.42 -13.57 0.86
C THR A 33 -14.34 -14.27 1.67
N ARG A 34 -14.69 -15.37 2.37
CA ARG A 34 -13.74 -16.17 3.14
C ARG A 34 -12.63 -16.74 2.28
N GLN A 35 -12.97 -17.29 1.13
CA GLN A 35 -12.00 -17.86 0.19
C GLN A 35 -10.98 -16.79 -0.23
N VAL A 36 -11.43 -15.64 -0.72
CA VAL A 36 -10.54 -14.57 -1.20
C VAL A 36 -9.59 -14.07 -0.10
N LEU A 37 -10.11 -13.82 1.10
CA LEU A 37 -9.28 -13.32 2.21
C LEU A 37 -8.32 -14.40 2.75
N THR A 38 -8.73 -15.67 2.75
CA THR A 38 -7.85 -16.79 3.12
C THR A 38 -6.73 -16.98 2.10
N GLU A 39 -7.03 -16.87 0.81
CA GLU A 39 -6.03 -16.91 -0.25
C GLU A 39 -5.00 -15.78 -0.10
N ARG A 40 -5.44 -14.56 0.22
CA ARG A 40 -4.53 -13.43 0.53
C ARG A 40 -3.60 -13.72 1.70
N LEU A 41 -4.13 -14.26 2.80
CA LEU A 41 -3.33 -14.64 3.97
C LEU A 41 -2.30 -15.74 3.67
N ALA A 42 -2.63 -16.66 2.77
CA ALA A 42 -1.83 -17.85 2.47
C ALA A 42 -0.84 -17.66 1.31
N LEU A 43 -0.96 -16.58 0.53
CA LEU A 43 -0.16 -16.33 -0.67
C LEU A 43 1.34 -16.21 -0.30
N PRO A 44 2.19 -17.18 -0.68
CA PRO A 44 3.61 -17.05 -0.47
C PRO A 44 4.17 -16.04 -1.47
N SER A 45 5.25 -15.34 -1.06
CA SER A 45 6.04 -14.57 -2.02
C SER A 45 6.59 -15.51 -3.10
N HIS A 46 6.48 -15.10 -4.36
CA HIS A 46 6.97 -15.84 -5.51
C HIS A 46 7.99 -15.00 -6.28
N PRO A 47 8.91 -15.63 -7.04
CA PRO A 47 9.79 -14.90 -7.93
C PRO A 47 8.99 -13.98 -8.87
N PRO A 48 9.48 -12.77 -9.19
CA PRO A 48 8.78 -11.87 -10.09
C PRO A 48 8.70 -12.48 -11.48
N THR A 49 7.58 -12.23 -12.15
CA THR A 49 7.24 -12.77 -13.46
C THR A 49 7.04 -11.69 -14.51
N PHE A 50 6.65 -10.47 -14.10
CA PHE A 50 6.57 -9.31 -14.97
C PHE A 50 7.88 -8.51 -14.94
N PHE A 51 8.36 -8.23 -13.73
CA PHE A 51 9.58 -7.49 -13.47
C PHE A 51 10.80 -8.40 -13.48
N THR A 52 11.96 -7.82 -13.79
CA THR A 52 13.24 -8.42 -13.42
C THR A 52 13.41 -8.42 -11.89
N ALA A 53 14.29 -9.27 -11.37
CA ALA A 53 14.61 -9.28 -9.94
C ALA A 53 15.07 -7.90 -9.43
N GLN A 54 15.81 -7.15 -10.25
CA GLN A 54 16.29 -5.82 -9.88
C GLN A 54 15.16 -4.79 -9.82
N GLU A 55 14.25 -4.79 -10.80
CA GLU A 55 13.07 -3.91 -10.81
C GLU A 55 12.14 -4.23 -9.64
N CYS A 56 11.91 -5.52 -9.36
CA CYS A 56 11.09 -5.94 -8.23
C CYS A 56 11.70 -5.51 -6.88
N ASN A 57 13.01 -5.67 -6.69
CA ASN A 57 13.69 -5.19 -5.47
C ASN A 57 13.59 -3.67 -5.33
N LEU A 58 13.70 -2.93 -6.43
CA LEU A 58 13.53 -1.48 -6.44
C LEU A 58 12.10 -1.08 -6.05
N LEU A 59 11.09 -1.72 -6.64
CA LEU A 59 9.69 -1.50 -6.31
C LEU A 59 9.41 -1.84 -4.83
N GLN A 60 9.95 -2.94 -4.32
CA GLN A 60 9.83 -3.32 -2.91
C GLN A 60 10.40 -2.23 -1.99
N ALA A 61 11.59 -1.71 -2.27
CA ALA A 61 12.17 -0.62 -1.50
C ALA A 61 11.31 0.64 -1.53
N ILE A 62 10.76 1.00 -2.68
CA ILE A 62 9.84 2.14 -2.82
C ILE A 62 8.56 1.91 -2.00
N CYS A 63 7.91 0.75 -2.15
CA CYS A 63 6.72 0.40 -1.38
C CYS A 63 6.97 0.46 0.13
N MET A 64 8.17 0.10 0.60
CA MET A 64 8.51 0.20 2.02
C MET A 64 8.71 1.62 2.54
N ARG A 65 8.96 2.58 1.64
CA ARG A 65 8.92 4.01 2.00
C ARG A 65 7.50 4.56 2.00
N LEU A 66 6.68 4.14 1.03
CA LEU A 66 5.29 4.61 0.90
C LEU A 66 4.37 4.05 2.00
N ILE A 67 4.52 2.76 2.31
CA ILE A 67 3.73 2.03 3.31
C ILE A 67 4.72 1.31 4.24
N PRO A 68 5.26 1.98 5.27
CA PRO A 68 6.15 1.37 6.24
C PRO A 68 5.46 0.22 6.99
N GLN A 69 6.18 -0.88 7.18
CA GLN A 69 5.69 -2.10 7.85
C GLN A 69 6.71 -2.60 8.89
N ASP A 70 7.50 -1.70 9.48
CA ASP A 70 8.63 -2.05 10.35
C ASP A 70 8.21 -2.74 11.66
N ASP A 71 6.98 -2.51 12.13
CA ASP A 71 6.44 -3.07 13.38
C ASP A 71 5.69 -4.41 13.19
N HIS A 72 5.76 -5.02 12.00
CA HIS A 72 4.91 -6.16 11.63
C HIS A 72 5.68 -7.49 11.68
N GLU A 73 5.04 -8.52 12.23
CA GLU A 73 5.61 -9.89 12.27
C GLU A 73 5.70 -10.52 10.87
N GLN A 74 4.81 -10.11 9.96
CA GLN A 74 4.75 -10.57 8.59
C GLN A 74 4.51 -9.36 7.68
N LEU A 75 5.37 -9.20 6.66
CA LEU A 75 5.23 -8.17 5.65
C LEU A 75 4.20 -8.60 4.59
N ILE A 76 3.37 -7.66 4.17
CA ILE A 76 2.49 -7.77 3.01
C ILE A 76 3.33 -7.48 1.76
N ASP A 77 3.37 -8.43 0.83
CA ASP A 77 4.15 -8.35 -0.41
C ASP A 77 3.46 -7.47 -1.48
N ILE A 78 3.49 -6.15 -1.26
CA ILE A 78 2.87 -5.16 -2.17
C ILE A 78 3.49 -5.27 -3.57
N ALA A 79 4.82 -5.30 -3.66
CA ALA A 79 5.52 -5.35 -4.95
C ALA A 79 5.23 -6.64 -5.72
N GLY A 80 5.20 -7.79 -5.05
CA GLY A 80 4.84 -9.08 -5.67
C GLY A 80 3.39 -9.12 -6.18
N ASN A 81 2.46 -8.48 -5.47
CA ASN A 81 1.08 -8.40 -5.94
C ASN A 81 0.92 -7.50 -7.18
N ILE A 82 1.65 -6.37 -7.23
CA ILE A 82 1.72 -5.51 -8.43
C ILE A 82 2.32 -6.30 -9.61
N ASP A 83 3.43 -7.02 -9.39
CA ASP A 83 4.04 -7.91 -10.41
C ASP A 83 3.01 -8.90 -10.96
N LYS A 84 2.32 -9.62 -10.07
CA LYS A 84 1.31 -10.60 -10.44
C LYS A 84 0.18 -9.98 -11.26
N ARG A 85 -0.36 -8.83 -10.84
CA ARG A 85 -1.42 -8.13 -11.59
C ARG A 85 -0.97 -7.78 -13.00
N LEU A 86 0.24 -7.24 -13.14
CA LEU A 86 0.81 -6.85 -14.42
C LEU A 86 1.09 -8.08 -15.32
N THR A 87 1.54 -9.21 -14.77
CA THR A 87 1.66 -10.48 -15.50
C THR A 87 0.30 -10.98 -15.99
N GLU A 88 -0.74 -10.87 -15.17
CA GLU A 88 -2.11 -11.27 -15.51
C GLU A 88 -2.82 -10.26 -16.43
N GLN A 89 -2.19 -9.13 -16.74
CA GLN A 89 -2.74 -8.04 -17.56
C GLN A 89 -4.09 -7.52 -17.04
N LYS A 90 -4.28 -7.52 -15.71
CA LYS A 90 -5.47 -6.95 -15.07
C LYS A 90 -5.31 -5.43 -14.93
N SER A 91 -6.39 -4.69 -15.12
CA SER A 91 -6.47 -3.23 -14.95
C SER A 91 -7.81 -2.88 -14.29
N ASP A 92 -7.87 -1.72 -13.63
CA ASP A 92 -9.08 -1.13 -13.06
C ASP A 92 -10.05 -0.57 -14.14
N GLY A 93 -9.60 -0.52 -15.40
CA GLY A 93 -10.40 -0.10 -16.55
C GLY A 93 -10.31 1.40 -16.87
N TRP A 94 -9.40 2.14 -16.25
CA TRP A 94 -9.18 3.55 -16.55
C TRP A 94 -7.67 3.89 -16.52
N ARG A 95 -7.30 5.02 -17.14
CA ARG A 95 -5.99 5.65 -16.99
C ARG A 95 -6.08 7.11 -17.41
N TYR A 96 -5.17 7.95 -16.89
CA TYR A 96 -4.95 9.28 -17.44
C TYR A 96 -4.56 9.21 -18.92
N ASP A 97 -5.04 10.16 -19.73
CA ASP A 97 -4.77 10.23 -21.17
C ASP A 97 -3.28 10.50 -21.50
N VAL A 98 -2.59 11.18 -20.59
CA VAL A 98 -1.15 11.46 -20.64
C VAL A 98 -0.27 10.28 -20.20
N MET A 99 -0.84 9.21 -19.67
CA MET A 99 -0.11 8.05 -19.16
C MET A 99 -0.05 6.91 -20.20
N PRO A 100 1.08 6.19 -20.30
CA PRO A 100 1.16 4.97 -21.09
C PRO A 100 0.37 3.83 -20.43
N ALA A 101 0.39 2.64 -21.03
CA ALA A 101 -0.17 1.45 -20.38
C ALA A 101 0.60 1.11 -19.08
N ASP A 102 -0.08 0.54 -18.09
CA ASP A 102 0.46 0.36 -16.73
C ASP A 102 1.82 -0.31 -16.71
N GLY A 103 2.00 -1.38 -17.50
CA GLY A 103 3.27 -2.10 -17.56
C GLY A 103 4.43 -1.22 -18.04
N ASP A 104 4.18 -0.35 -19.02
CA ASP A 104 5.17 0.62 -19.51
C ASP A 104 5.36 1.76 -18.51
N ALA A 105 4.28 2.23 -17.87
CA ALA A 105 4.32 3.24 -16.83
C ALA A 105 5.21 2.81 -15.66
N TYR A 106 5.04 1.58 -15.17
CA TYR A 106 5.86 1.00 -14.11
C TYR A 106 7.34 0.88 -14.49
N LYS A 107 7.64 0.33 -15.68
CA LYS A 107 9.03 0.19 -16.13
C LYS A 107 9.72 1.55 -16.30
N LEU A 108 9.02 2.52 -16.90
CA LEU A 108 9.53 3.88 -17.04
C LEU A 108 9.68 4.56 -15.68
N GLY A 109 8.66 4.48 -14.82
CA GLY A 109 8.66 5.12 -13.51
C GLY A 109 9.75 4.60 -12.58
N LEU A 110 9.95 3.28 -12.50
CA LEU A 110 11.05 2.67 -11.74
C LEU A 110 12.42 3.13 -12.25
N LYS A 111 12.60 3.15 -13.58
CA LYS A 111 13.84 3.65 -14.18
C LYS A 111 14.04 5.15 -13.92
N GLY A 112 12.97 5.94 -13.95
CA GLY A 112 12.96 7.37 -13.65
C GLY A 112 13.35 7.65 -12.20
N ILE A 113 12.82 6.89 -11.26
CA ILE A 113 13.18 6.98 -9.83
C ILE A 113 14.67 6.68 -9.62
N ASP A 114 15.19 5.60 -10.21
CA ASP A 114 16.61 5.26 -10.08
C ASP A 114 17.53 6.26 -10.81
N GLU A 115 17.08 6.85 -11.93
CA GLU A 115 17.79 7.96 -12.60
C GLU A 115 17.86 9.20 -11.69
N SER A 116 16.74 9.60 -11.08
CA SER A 116 16.69 10.72 -10.14
C SER A 116 17.58 10.50 -8.93
N ALA A 117 17.58 9.29 -8.36
CA ALA A 117 18.49 8.90 -7.27
C ALA A 117 19.96 9.11 -7.65
N ARG A 118 20.36 8.67 -8.86
CA ARG A 118 21.73 8.85 -9.35
C ARG A 118 22.08 10.31 -9.62
N LEU A 119 21.15 11.12 -10.11
CA LEU A 119 21.40 12.54 -10.37
C LEU A 119 21.50 13.36 -9.08
N LEU A 120 20.68 13.05 -8.08
CA LEU A 120 20.66 13.77 -6.81
C LEU A 120 21.80 13.33 -5.86
N PHE A 121 22.11 12.04 -5.84
CA PHE A 121 22.98 11.43 -4.82
C PHE A 121 24.13 10.57 -5.37
N GLN A 122 24.29 10.50 -6.71
CA GLN A 122 25.37 9.74 -7.38
C GLN A 122 25.36 8.23 -7.09
N GLN A 123 24.23 7.70 -6.63
CA GLN A 123 24.05 6.28 -6.29
C GLN A 123 22.66 5.79 -6.72
N PRO A 124 22.49 4.49 -7.02
CA PRO A 124 21.15 3.92 -7.20
C PRO A 124 20.30 4.07 -5.95
N LEU A 125 18.97 4.11 -6.11
CA LEU A 125 18.02 4.29 -5.00
C LEU A 125 18.24 3.25 -3.88
N LEU A 126 18.50 2.00 -4.26
CA LEU A 126 18.72 0.88 -3.35
C LEU A 126 19.94 1.04 -2.43
N ASN A 127 20.87 1.95 -2.77
CA ASN A 127 22.07 2.20 -1.97
C ASN A 127 21.95 3.47 -1.10
N LEU A 128 20.84 4.21 -1.21
CA LEU A 128 20.59 5.42 -0.44
C LEU A 128 20.08 5.11 0.97
N SER A 129 20.27 6.06 1.91
CA SER A 129 19.59 6.00 3.21
C SER A 129 18.08 6.19 3.05
N THR A 130 17.29 5.78 4.05
CA THR A 130 15.84 5.97 4.05
C THR A 130 15.42 7.42 3.84
N GLU A 131 16.14 8.37 4.44
CA GLU A 131 15.88 9.80 4.31
C GLU A 131 16.18 10.29 2.89
N GLN A 132 17.24 9.77 2.25
CA GLN A 132 17.58 10.10 0.87
C GLN A 132 16.56 9.50 -0.11
N GLN A 133 16.07 8.28 0.15
CA GLN A 133 14.99 7.67 -0.62
C GLN A 133 13.72 8.53 -0.54
N ASP A 134 13.37 9.01 0.65
CA ASP A 134 12.21 9.91 0.85
C ASP A 134 12.37 11.22 0.08
N ILE A 135 13.58 11.78 0.03
CA ILE A 135 13.86 12.98 -0.77
C ILE A 135 13.63 12.69 -2.25
N VAL A 136 14.13 11.57 -2.79
CA VAL A 136 13.90 11.21 -4.19
C VAL A 136 12.41 11.07 -4.47
N LEU A 137 11.69 10.28 -3.67
CA LEU A 137 10.25 10.06 -3.83
C LEU A 137 9.44 11.35 -3.68
N GLY A 138 9.84 12.24 -2.77
CA GLY A 138 9.26 13.57 -2.62
C GLY A 138 9.37 14.41 -3.89
N THR A 139 10.52 14.38 -4.59
CA THR A 139 10.66 15.09 -5.88
C THR A 139 9.79 14.49 -6.98
N VAL A 140 9.55 13.18 -6.97
CA VAL A 140 8.65 12.52 -7.93
C VAL A 140 7.21 12.93 -7.64
N GLN A 141 6.81 12.94 -6.37
CA GLN A 141 5.50 13.41 -5.91
C GLN A 141 5.20 14.86 -6.32
N THR A 142 6.19 15.77 -6.23
CA THR A 142 6.02 17.19 -6.58
C THR A 142 6.22 17.48 -8.07
N ASN A 143 6.47 16.46 -8.90
CA ASN A 143 6.82 16.61 -10.31
C ASN A 143 8.10 17.43 -10.58
N GLU A 144 9.06 17.37 -9.65
CA GLU A 144 10.34 18.10 -9.69
C GLU A 144 11.55 17.15 -9.83
N ALA A 145 11.30 15.84 -9.97
CA ALA A 145 12.34 14.83 -10.07
C ALA A 145 13.25 15.07 -11.29
N PRO A 146 14.58 15.11 -11.12
CA PRO A 146 15.50 15.27 -12.24
C PRO A 146 15.61 13.97 -13.02
N GLY A 147 15.64 14.04 -14.35
CA GLY A 147 15.80 12.86 -15.21
C GLY A 147 15.24 13.10 -16.61
N GLN A 148 15.82 12.44 -17.62
CA GLN A 148 15.28 12.52 -18.98
C GLN A 148 14.03 11.65 -19.14
N ILE A 149 13.87 10.63 -18.30
CA ILE A 149 12.72 9.73 -18.36
C ILE A 149 11.41 10.46 -18.06
N TRP A 150 11.44 11.43 -17.14
CA TRP A 150 10.26 12.24 -16.79
C TRP A 150 9.78 13.16 -17.92
N GLN A 151 10.53 13.29 -19.01
CA GLN A 151 10.04 13.93 -20.24
C GLN A 151 9.05 13.07 -21.02
N GLN A 152 8.99 11.76 -20.73
CA GLN A 152 8.13 10.77 -21.38
C GLN A 152 7.00 10.29 -20.46
N LEU A 153 7.11 10.54 -19.16
CA LEU A 153 6.18 10.08 -18.13
C LEU A 153 5.99 11.20 -17.10
N PRO A 154 4.76 11.71 -16.89
CA PRO A 154 4.49 12.66 -15.81
C PRO A 154 4.78 12.03 -14.45
N ALA A 155 5.75 12.58 -13.70
CA ALA A 155 6.25 11.95 -12.49
C ALA A 155 5.20 11.94 -11.36
N ASP A 156 4.46 13.03 -11.22
CA ASP A 156 3.35 13.16 -10.27
C ASP A 156 2.24 12.13 -10.52
N ARG A 157 1.85 11.93 -11.79
CA ARG A 157 0.84 10.94 -12.15
C ARG A 157 1.31 9.53 -11.90
N PHE A 158 2.55 9.22 -12.25
CA PHE A 158 3.12 7.91 -11.91
C PHE A 158 3.15 7.68 -10.39
N PHE A 159 3.54 8.70 -9.61
CA PHE A 159 3.54 8.61 -8.15
C PHE A 159 2.14 8.39 -7.58
N GLU A 160 1.13 9.10 -8.10
CA GLU A 160 -0.27 8.96 -7.71
C GLU A 160 -0.80 7.54 -7.95
N GLU A 161 -0.56 6.98 -9.15
CA GLU A 161 -0.94 5.61 -9.51
C GLU A 161 -0.24 4.57 -8.61
N LEU A 162 1.08 4.71 -8.42
CA LEU A 162 1.87 3.81 -7.58
C LEU A 162 1.40 3.85 -6.12
N LEU A 163 1.18 5.04 -5.56
CA LEU A 163 0.72 5.19 -4.18
C LEU A 163 -0.68 4.60 -4.02
N THR A 164 -1.58 4.85 -4.97
CA THR A 164 -2.94 4.30 -4.96
C THR A 164 -2.91 2.79 -4.98
N GLU A 165 -2.19 2.18 -5.93
CA GLU A 165 -2.10 0.72 -6.05
C GLU A 165 -1.42 0.08 -4.82
N ALA A 166 -0.42 0.74 -4.22
CA ALA A 166 0.22 0.27 -2.99
C ALA A 166 -0.72 0.29 -1.78
N VAL A 167 -1.49 1.37 -1.61
CA VAL A 167 -2.50 1.53 -0.55
C VAL A 167 -3.62 0.51 -0.71
N GLU A 168 -4.13 0.33 -1.93
CA GLU A 168 -5.16 -0.66 -2.23
C GLU A 168 -4.68 -2.08 -1.92
N ASN A 169 -3.46 -2.42 -2.36
CA ASN A 169 -2.84 -3.71 -2.05
C ASN A 169 -2.76 -3.94 -0.55
N TYR A 170 -2.24 -2.97 0.19
CA TYR A 170 -2.05 -3.06 1.62
C TYR A 170 -3.37 -3.25 2.36
N TYR A 171 -4.34 -2.34 2.20
CA TYR A 171 -5.61 -2.39 2.94
C TYR A 171 -6.59 -3.46 2.44
N SER A 172 -6.33 -4.08 1.29
CA SER A 172 -7.04 -5.30 0.86
C SER A 172 -6.65 -6.56 1.67
N HIS A 173 -5.53 -6.50 2.39
CA HIS A 173 -4.97 -7.63 3.12
C HIS A 173 -5.55 -7.75 4.54
N PRO A 174 -5.93 -8.97 5.00
CA PRO A 174 -6.52 -9.14 6.33
C PRO A 174 -5.65 -8.65 7.49
N LEU A 175 -4.31 -8.72 7.38
CA LEU A 175 -3.42 -8.19 8.42
C LEU A 175 -3.54 -6.67 8.59
N ALA A 176 -3.56 -5.92 7.48
CA ALA A 176 -3.78 -4.47 7.51
C ALA A 176 -5.18 -4.12 8.05
N GLN A 177 -6.19 -4.94 7.73
CA GLN A 177 -7.54 -4.76 8.24
C GLN A 177 -7.61 -4.97 9.77
N GLU A 178 -6.83 -5.91 10.33
CA GLU A 178 -6.72 -6.07 11.80
C GLU A 178 -6.21 -4.81 12.47
N GLU A 179 -5.19 -4.17 11.90
CA GLU A 179 -4.55 -2.99 12.47
C GLU A 179 -5.50 -1.81 12.63
N ILE A 180 -6.43 -1.65 11.69
CA ILE A 180 -7.42 -0.56 11.71
C ILE A 180 -8.78 -1.01 12.28
N GLY A 181 -8.90 -2.24 12.77
CA GLY A 181 -10.14 -2.79 13.31
C GLY A 181 -11.25 -2.94 12.27
N TYR A 182 -10.90 -3.03 10.99
CA TYR A 182 -11.87 -3.09 9.91
C TYR A 182 -12.47 -4.50 9.79
N VAL A 183 -13.78 -4.61 10.04
CA VAL A 183 -14.52 -5.87 9.97
C VAL A 183 -15.61 -5.88 8.89
N GLY A 184 -15.47 -5.03 7.87
CA GLY A 184 -16.46 -4.91 6.78
C GLY A 184 -16.65 -6.17 5.94
N MET A 185 -15.76 -7.17 6.09
CA MET A 185 -15.92 -8.50 5.48
C MET A 185 -17.00 -9.37 6.12
N ALA A 186 -17.54 -8.97 7.29
CA ALA A 186 -18.69 -9.65 7.89
C ALA A 186 -19.98 -9.33 7.13
N ASP A 187 -20.10 -9.93 5.95
CA ASP A 187 -21.18 -9.72 4.99
C ASP A 187 -22.47 -10.49 5.33
N VAL A 188 -22.43 -11.36 6.35
CA VAL A 188 -23.60 -12.08 6.88
C VAL A 188 -23.58 -12.11 8.42
N PRO A 189 -24.71 -11.90 9.13
CA PRO A 189 -25.90 -11.23 8.64
C PRO A 189 -25.60 -9.79 8.17
N THR A 190 -26.59 -9.17 7.54
CA THR A 190 -26.51 -7.76 7.11
C THR A 190 -26.30 -6.84 8.31
N TRP A 191 -25.62 -5.71 8.09
CA TRP A 191 -25.46 -4.64 9.07
C TRP A 191 -26.80 -4.00 9.43
N GLN A 192 -27.10 -3.86 10.72
CA GLN A 192 -28.36 -3.33 11.26
C GLN A 192 -28.17 -2.00 12.00
N ARG A 193 -27.01 -1.77 12.61
CA ARG A 193 -26.67 -0.51 13.28
C ARG A 193 -26.19 0.51 12.25
N ILE A 194 -27.03 1.52 12.00
CA ILE A 194 -26.78 2.58 10.99
C ILE A 194 -26.51 3.96 11.62
N GLY A 195 -26.53 4.06 12.96
CA GLY A 195 -26.26 5.30 13.67
C GLY A 195 -24.77 5.59 13.79
N LEU A 196 -24.42 6.88 13.91
CA LEU A 196 -23.03 7.29 14.19
C LEU A 196 -22.53 6.65 15.49
N ASN A 197 -21.34 6.05 15.43
CA ASN A 197 -20.70 5.33 16.54
C ASN A 197 -21.54 4.20 17.15
N GLN A 198 -22.49 3.64 16.39
CA GLN A 198 -23.21 2.43 16.78
C GLN A 198 -22.51 1.21 16.17
N LEU A 199 -21.53 0.70 16.89
CA LEU A 199 -20.80 -0.51 16.51
C LEU A 199 -21.70 -1.74 16.67
N GLU A 200 -21.70 -2.68 15.73
CA GLU A 200 -22.23 -4.05 15.88
C GLU A 200 -21.45 -4.84 16.94
N ASP A 201 -22.04 -5.92 17.44
CA ASP A 201 -21.36 -6.74 18.46
C ASP A 201 -20.11 -7.45 17.91
N ARG A 202 -20.02 -7.58 16.58
CA ARG A 202 -18.88 -8.13 15.84
C ARG A 202 -17.77 -7.12 15.55
N GLU A 203 -18.01 -5.83 15.79
CA GLU A 203 -17.00 -4.79 15.59
C GLU A 203 -16.06 -4.73 16.81
N PRO A 204 -14.74 -4.74 16.60
CA PRO A 204 -13.80 -4.64 17.69
C PRO A 204 -13.85 -3.24 18.30
N ARG A 205 -13.47 -3.16 19.57
CA ARG A 205 -13.25 -1.89 20.25
C ARG A 205 -11.75 -1.67 20.36
N ALA A 206 -11.31 -0.45 20.13
CA ALA A 206 -9.93 -0.08 20.33
C ALA A 206 -9.55 -0.18 21.82
N ASP A 207 -8.37 -0.73 22.09
CA ASP A 207 -7.71 -0.69 23.38
C ASP A 207 -7.16 0.74 23.58
N GLY A 208 -7.97 1.58 24.20
CA GLY A 208 -7.61 2.97 24.49
C GLY A 208 -8.78 3.74 25.08
N THR A 209 -8.54 4.46 26.18
CA THR A 209 -9.53 5.40 26.73
C THR A 209 -9.56 6.65 25.85
N LEU A 210 -10.74 7.03 25.35
CA LEU A 210 -11.00 8.36 24.79
C LEU A 210 -10.72 9.47 25.80
#